data_AF-A0A258K5B3-F1
#
_entry.id   AF-A0A258K5B3-F1
#
_cell.length_a   1.000
_cell.length_b   1.000
_cell.length_c   1.000
_cell.angle_alpha   90.00
_cell.angle_beta   90.00
_cell.angle_gamma   90.00
#
_symmetry.space_group_name_H-M   'P 1'
#
loop_
_entity.id
_entity.type
_entity.pdbx_description
1 polymer ?
#
loop_
_entity_poly.entity_id
_entity_poly.type
_entity_poly.pdbx_seq_one_letter_code
_entity_poly.pdbx_strand_id
1 'polypeptide(L)'
;MLLSGSLSACSDADAAFMTRCKAVTGGSAQCGCAASVTNEMMGDDAFRVMTQVFAGQRGAAEAAAARKGLGAPAAITVKWSIAARNAGLICNISGLERM
;
A
#
# COMPACT_ATOMS: atom_id res chain seq x y z
N MET A 1 -15.11 25.26 -7.53
CA MET A 1 -14.12 24.38 -6.86
C MET A 1 -14.90 23.34 -6.08
N LEU A 2 -15.13 22.17 -6.66
CA LEU A 2 -15.83 21.04 -6.04
C LEU A 2 -14.93 19.82 -6.16
N LEU A 3 -13.93 19.71 -5.29
CA LEU A 3 -13.27 18.44 -5.01
C LEU A 3 -14.18 17.68 -4.05
N SER A 4 -15.34 17.27 -4.58
CA SER A 4 -16.24 16.35 -3.91
C SER A 4 -15.48 15.06 -3.66
N GLY A 5 -15.27 14.76 -2.39
CA GLY A 5 -14.46 13.65 -1.94
C GLY A 5 -14.97 12.34 -2.52
N SER A 6 -14.13 11.70 -3.32
CA SER A 6 -14.14 10.24 -3.49
C SER A 6 -13.51 9.62 -2.24
N LEU A 7 -14.12 9.85 -1.06
CA LEU A 7 -13.98 8.99 0.12
C LEU A 7 -14.80 7.70 -0.11
N SER A 8 -14.72 7.15 -1.32
CA SER A 8 -15.46 5.96 -1.75
C SER A 8 -14.78 4.74 -1.16
N ALA A 9 -15.19 4.40 0.06
CA ALA A 9 -14.77 3.22 0.83
C ALA A 9 -13.25 3.11 1.01
N CYS A 10 -12.78 3.33 2.24
CA CYS A 10 -11.50 2.73 2.64
C CYS A 10 -11.64 1.23 2.36
N SER A 11 -11.10 0.77 1.25
CA SER A 11 -11.11 -0.65 0.92
C SER A 11 -10.41 -1.39 2.07
N ASP A 12 -10.71 -2.67 2.32
CA ASP A 12 -10.00 -3.43 3.36
C ASP A 12 -8.47 -3.36 3.17
N ALA A 13 -8.03 -3.21 1.91
CA ALA A 13 -6.65 -2.94 1.53
C ALA A 13 -6.13 -1.59 2.08
N ASP A 14 -6.86 -0.50 1.89
CA ASP A 14 -6.50 0.82 2.44
C ASP A 14 -6.49 0.79 3.97
N ALA A 15 -7.46 0.14 4.60
CA ALA A 15 -7.50 0.03 6.06
C ALA A 15 -6.28 -0.74 6.62
N ALA A 16 -5.90 -1.85 5.99
CA ALA A 16 -4.71 -2.62 6.35
C ALA A 16 -3.42 -1.81 6.14
N PHE A 17 -3.31 -1.11 5.00
CA PHE A 17 -2.19 -0.21 4.73
C PHE A 17 -2.09 0.88 5.79
N MET A 18 -3.18 1.60 6.03
CA MET A 18 -3.26 2.72 6.97
C MET A 18 -2.89 2.30 8.38
N THR A 19 -3.37 1.14 8.83
CA THR A 19 -3.04 0.57 10.14
C THR A 19 -1.54 0.32 10.26
N ARG A 20 -0.94 -0.38 9.28
CA ARG A 20 0.49 -0.70 9.28
C ARG A 20 1.36 0.55 9.15
N CYS A 21 0.99 1.47 8.27
CA CYS A 21 1.66 2.75 8.09
C CYS A 21 1.69 3.55 9.39
N LYS A 22 0.55 3.70 10.07
CA LYS A 22 0.51 4.41 11.37
C LYS A 22 1.38 3.72 12.41
N ALA A 23 1.41 2.39 12.44
CA ALA A 23 2.25 1.64 13.38
C ALA A 23 3.75 1.91 13.18
N VAL A 24 4.25 1.95 11.94
CA VAL A 24 5.69 2.13 11.67
C VAL A 24 6.14 3.60 11.65
N THR A 25 5.21 4.52 11.43
CA THR A 25 5.49 5.97 11.33
C THR A 25 5.15 6.76 12.59
N GLY A 26 4.71 6.10 13.67
CA GLY A 26 4.35 6.76 14.92
C GLY A 26 3.03 7.54 14.84
N GLY A 27 2.09 7.09 14.00
CA GLY A 27 0.76 7.70 13.88
C GLY A 27 0.68 8.85 12.88
N SER A 28 1.55 8.89 11.87
CA SER A 28 1.54 9.95 10.85
C SER A 28 0.16 10.13 10.21
N ALA A 29 -0.30 11.39 10.12
CA ALA A 29 -1.51 11.75 9.40
C ALA A 29 -1.40 11.48 7.89
N GLN A 30 -0.18 11.32 7.37
CA GLN A 30 0.07 11.33 5.92
C GLN A 30 -0.05 9.93 5.31
N CYS A 31 -0.41 8.94 6.13
CA CYS A 31 -0.65 7.57 5.67
C CYS A 31 -1.72 7.50 4.58
N GLY A 32 -2.71 8.39 4.57
CA GLY A 32 -3.74 8.43 3.53
C GLY A 32 -3.18 8.84 2.16
N CYS A 33 -2.31 9.85 2.16
CA CYS A 33 -1.54 10.22 0.97
C CYS A 33 -0.63 9.06 0.53
N ALA A 34 0.09 8.45 1.48
CA ALA A 34 0.99 7.34 1.18
C ALA A 34 0.25 6.14 0.57
N ALA A 35 -0.95 5.82 1.06
CA ALA A 35 -1.79 4.76 0.50
C ALA A 35 -2.15 5.05 -0.96
N SER A 36 -2.63 6.26 -1.25
CA SER A 36 -3.01 6.67 -2.60
C SER A 36 -1.82 6.62 -3.57
N VAL A 37 -0.69 7.23 -3.21
CA VAL A 37 0.52 7.24 -4.05
C VAL A 37 1.07 5.82 -4.26
N THR A 38 1.11 5.01 -3.20
CA THR A 38 1.55 3.63 -3.30
C THR A 38 0.63 2.83 -4.21
N ASN A 39 -0.69 2.96 -4.08
CA ASN A 39 -1.65 2.27 -4.92
C ASN A 39 -1.48 2.65 -6.40
N GLU A 40 -1.38 3.95 -6.69
CA GLU A 40 -1.17 4.44 -8.06
C GLU A 40 0.09 3.85 -8.70
N MET A 41 1.19 3.78 -7.95
CA MET A 41 2.47 3.26 -8.46
C MET A 41 2.50 1.73 -8.56
N MET A 42 1.91 1.03 -7.60
CA MET A 42 1.86 -0.43 -7.59
C MET A 42 0.79 -0.98 -8.54
N GLY A 43 -0.27 -0.23 -8.79
CA GLY A 43 -1.51 -0.72 -9.38
C GLY A 43 -2.34 -1.54 -8.39
N ASP A 44 -3.66 -1.45 -8.51
CA ASP A 44 -4.64 -1.97 -7.56
C ASP A 44 -4.41 -3.44 -7.15
N ASP A 45 -4.12 -4.32 -8.12
CA ASP A 45 -3.93 -5.74 -7.83
C ASP A 45 -2.66 -6.01 -7.01
N ALA A 46 -1.54 -5.34 -7.31
CA ALA A 46 -0.30 -5.53 -6.55
C ALA A 46 -0.37 -4.85 -5.17
N PHE A 47 -1.05 -3.70 -5.09
CA PHE A 47 -1.32 -3.03 -3.84
C PHE A 47 -2.20 -3.88 -2.92
N ARG A 48 -3.26 -4.49 -3.45
CA ARG A 48 -4.13 -5.40 -2.69
C ARG A 48 -3.39 -6.65 -2.19
N VAL A 49 -2.50 -7.22 -3.00
CA VAL A 49 -1.64 -8.33 -2.55
C VAL A 49 -0.72 -7.89 -1.41
N MET A 50 -0.07 -6.74 -1.54
CA MET A 50 0.82 -6.21 -0.47
C MET A 50 0.08 -5.92 0.83
N THR A 51 -1.12 -5.35 0.74
CA THR A 51 -1.93 -5.03 1.93
C THR A 51 -2.44 -6.29 2.64
N GLN A 52 -2.70 -7.38 1.91
CA GLN A 52 -2.94 -8.70 2.52
C GLN A 52 -1.71 -9.22 3.28
N VAL A 53 -0.48 -8.99 2.77
CA VAL A 53 0.74 -9.31 3.51
C VAL A 53 0.83 -8.49 4.79
N PHE A 54 0.55 -7.19 4.74
CA PHE A 54 0.54 -6.31 5.91
C PHE A 54 -0.52 -6.71 6.94
N ALA A 55 -1.64 -7.27 6.49
CA ALA A 55 -2.69 -7.83 7.35
C ALA A 55 -2.34 -9.23 7.92
N GLY A 56 -1.16 -9.79 7.62
CA GLY A 56 -0.76 -11.14 8.06
C GLY A 56 -1.40 -12.28 7.26
N GLN A 57 -2.13 -11.98 6.19
CA GLN A 57 -2.87 -12.96 5.37
C GLN A 57 -1.99 -13.50 4.24
N ARG A 58 -0.80 -14.02 4.57
CA ARG A 58 0.23 -14.37 3.59
C ARG A 58 -0.23 -15.41 2.56
N GLY A 59 -0.98 -16.44 2.99
CA GLY A 59 -1.55 -17.44 2.07
C GLY A 59 -2.59 -16.85 1.10
N ALA A 60 -3.37 -15.87 1.52
CA ALA A 60 -4.32 -15.18 0.64
C ALA A 60 -3.58 -14.28 -0.37
N ALA A 61 -2.52 -13.60 0.07
CA ALA A 61 -1.66 -12.78 -0.78
C ALA A 61 -0.98 -13.62 -1.88
N GLU A 62 -0.42 -14.78 -1.53
CA GLU A 62 0.21 -15.70 -2.48
C GLU A 62 -0.80 -16.25 -3.51
N ALA A 63 -1.98 -16.67 -3.04
CA ALA A 63 -3.05 -17.12 -3.93
C ALA A 63 -3.56 -16.01 -4.87
N ALA A 64 -3.71 -14.79 -4.36
CA ALA A 64 -4.13 -13.63 -5.16
C ALA A 64 -3.07 -13.24 -6.20
N ALA A 65 -1.79 -13.23 -5.81
CA ALA A 65 -0.67 -12.97 -6.72
C ALA A 65 -0.62 -14.00 -7.86
N ALA A 66 -0.71 -15.29 -7.52
CA ALA A 66 -0.70 -16.38 -8.51
C ALA A 66 -1.88 -16.28 -9.51
N ARG A 67 -3.10 -16.00 -9.02
CA ARG A 67 -4.28 -15.84 -9.88
C ARG A 67 -4.18 -14.67 -10.85
N LYS A 68 -3.46 -13.61 -10.45
CA LYS A 68 -3.30 -12.39 -11.23
C LYS A 68 -2.08 -12.39 -12.13
N GLY A 69 -1.28 -13.47 -12.12
CA GLY A 69 -0.02 -13.53 -12.86
C GLY A 69 0.96 -12.43 -12.42
N LEU A 70 0.77 -11.85 -11.22
CA LEU A 70 1.74 -10.96 -10.63
C LEU A 70 2.94 -11.85 -10.33
N GLY A 71 4.05 -11.63 -11.03
CA GLY A 71 5.19 -12.54 -11.11
C GLY A 71 5.85 -12.86 -9.76
N ALA A 72 7.08 -13.40 -9.80
CA ALA A 72 7.78 -13.85 -8.59
C ALA A 72 7.71 -12.79 -7.46
N PRO A 73 7.53 -13.19 -6.18
CA PRO A 73 7.38 -12.28 -5.04
C PRO A 73 8.40 -11.14 -5.00
N ALA A 74 9.63 -11.39 -5.47
CA ALA A 74 10.67 -10.39 -5.62
C ALA A 74 10.27 -9.17 -6.49
N ALA A 75 9.49 -9.35 -7.55
CA ALA A 75 9.04 -8.26 -8.41
C ALA A 75 8.06 -7.33 -7.67
N ILE A 76 7.19 -7.88 -6.84
CA ILE A 76 6.27 -7.11 -5.99
C ILE A 76 7.05 -6.35 -4.93
N THR A 77 8.07 -6.97 -4.31
CA THR A 77 8.95 -6.30 -3.34
C THR A 77 9.74 -5.15 -3.95
N VAL A 78 10.30 -5.31 -5.15
CA VAL A 78 11.00 -4.20 -5.84
C VAL A 78 10.03 -3.05 -6.15
N LYS A 79 8.83 -3.38 -6.64
CA LYS A 79 7.80 -2.39 -6.92
C LYS A 79 7.37 -1.65 -5.66
N TRP A 80 7.24 -2.36 -4.54
CA TRP A 80 6.98 -1.79 -3.22
C TRP A 80 8.08 -0.82 -2.80
N SER A 81 9.36 -1.19 -2.87
CA SER A 81 10.47 -0.32 -2.47
C SER A 81 10.49 1.00 -3.24
N ILE A 82 10.17 0.95 -4.54
CA ILE A 82 10.06 2.15 -5.38
C ILE A 82 8.84 2.98 -4.96
N ALA A 83 7.68 2.35 -4.80
CA ALA A 83 6.45 3.02 -4.41
C ALA A 83 6.56 3.69 -3.03
N ALA A 84 7.07 2.96 -2.02
CA ALA A 84 7.28 3.46 -0.66
C ALA A 84 8.23 4.66 -0.63
N ARG A 85 9.33 4.63 -1.41
CA ARG A 85 10.27 5.77 -1.49
C ARG A 85 9.61 7.00 -2.10
N ASN A 86 8.86 6.85 -3.18
CA ASN A 86 8.18 7.97 -3.82
C ASN A 86 7.03 8.51 -2.95
N ALA A 87 6.25 7.65 -2.32
CA ALA A 87 5.26 8.03 -1.33
C ALA A 87 5.90 8.80 -0.17
N GLY A 88 7.07 8.37 0.29
CA GLY A 88 7.83 9.07 1.34
C GLY A 88 8.21 10.50 0.95
N LEU A 89 8.67 10.69 -0.30
CA LEU A 89 9.05 12.01 -0.83
C LEU A 89 7.82 12.89 -1.09
N ILE A 90 6.78 12.36 -1.73
CA ILE A 90 5.59 13.12 -2.14
C ILE A 90 4.73 13.50 -0.92
N CYS A 91 4.55 12.57 0.02
CA CYS A 91 3.69 12.76 1.18
C CYS A 91 4.44 13.27 2.42
N ASN A 92 5.75 13.52 2.30
CA ASN A 92 6.63 13.93 3.40
C ASN A 92 6.49 13.03 4.64
N ILE A 93 6.67 11.72 4.42
CA ILE A 93 6.52 10.68 5.44
C ILE A 93 7.76 9.77 5.44
N SER A 94 8.28 9.45 6.61
CA SER A 94 9.46 8.59 6.78
C SER A 94 9.08 7.26 7.42
N GLY A 95 9.86 6.20 7.17
CA GLY A 95 9.65 4.89 7.79
C GLY A 95 8.74 3.94 7.00
N LEU A 96 8.23 4.35 5.83
CA LEU A 96 7.44 3.46 4.96
C LEU A 96 8.26 2.24 4.53
N GLU A 97 9.57 2.36 4.31
CA GLU A 97 10.43 1.23 3.95
C GLU A 97 10.49 0.11 5.02
N ARG A 98 9.98 0.35 6.23
CA ARG A 98 9.96 -0.61 7.34
C ARG A 98 8.68 -1.46 7.40
N MET A 99 7.68 -1.17 6.56
CA MET A 99 6.42 -1.94 6.55
C MET A 99 6.65 -3.34 6.01
#